data_AF-A0A494YUM0-F1
#
_entry.id   AF-A0A494YUM0-F1
#
_cell.length_a   1.000
_cell.length_b   1.000
_cell.length_c   1.000
_cell.angle_alpha   90.00
_cell.angle_beta   90.00
_cell.angle_gamma   90.00
#
_symmetry.space_group_name_H-M   'P 1'
#
loop_
_entity.id
_entity.type
_entity.pdbx_description
1 polymer ?
#
loop_
_entity_poly.entity_id
_entity_poly.type
_entity_poly.pdbx_seq_one_letter_code
_entity_poly.pdbx_strand_id
1 'polypeptide(L)'
;MQQYDVYIERQKRKRQRLIRRLVLFSLITLIVLGSMAGYHLQQRAVYAEKVEEYEQLEDTLADLEHEELLLEEEIELLQNEDYILDIARTNYFFSKEGELIFKIPDESPSY
;
A
#
# COMPACT_ATOMS: atom_id res chain seq x y z
N MET A 1 -38.59 -27.44 -62.51
CA MET A 1 -37.29 -26.74 -62.40
C MET A 1 -37.44 -25.37 -61.75
N GLN A 2 -38.12 -24.40 -62.36
CA GLN A 2 -38.20 -23.00 -61.84
C GLN A 2 -38.61 -22.84 -60.36
N GLN A 3 -39.60 -23.58 -59.84
CA GLN A 3 -40.01 -23.46 -58.44
C GLN A 3 -38.97 -24.01 -57.44
N TYR A 4 -38.20 -25.02 -57.84
CA TYR A 4 -37.12 -25.59 -57.03
C TYR A 4 -35.94 -24.61 -56.95
N ASP A 5 -35.58 -23.97 -58.06
CA ASP A 5 -34.50 -22.99 -58.11
C ASP A 5 -34.80 -21.77 -57.22
N VAL A 6 -36.04 -21.28 -57.24
CA VAL A 6 -36.50 -20.19 -56.37
C VAL A 6 -36.46 -20.58 -54.88
N TYR A 7 -36.78 -21.82 -54.53
CA TYR A 7 -36.67 -22.32 -53.16
C TYR A 7 -35.20 -22.35 -52.68
N ILE A 8 -34.29 -22.87 -53.51
CA ILE A 8 -32.85 -22.94 -53.20
C ILE A 8 -32.25 -21.54 -53.04
N GLU A 9 -32.63 -20.59 -53.89
CA GLU A 9 -32.18 -19.20 -53.75
C GLU A 9 -32.66 -18.54 -52.45
N ARG A 10 -33.93 -18.75 -52.07
CA ARG A 10 -34.46 -18.21 -50.80
C ARG A 10 -33.71 -18.79 -49.60
N GLN A 11 -33.38 -20.08 -49.62
CA GLN A 11 -32.60 -20.74 -48.57
C GLN A 11 -31.17 -20.18 -48.51
N LYS A 12 -30.50 -20.00 -49.66
CA LYS A 12 -29.17 -19.36 -49.73
C LYS A 12 -29.18 -17.94 -49.15
N ARG A 13 -30.17 -17.11 -49.51
CA ARG A 13 -30.31 -15.74 -48.97
C ARG A 13 -30.55 -15.73 -47.45
N LYS A 14 -31.38 -16.66 -46.94
CA LYS A 14 -31.59 -16.82 -45.49
C LYS A 14 -30.30 -17.20 -44.76
N ARG A 15 -29.57 -18.18 -45.28
CA ARG A 15 -28.28 -18.63 -44.71
C ARG A 15 -27.24 -17.51 -44.73
N GLN A 16 -27.12 -16.75 -45.82
CA GLN A 16 -26.21 -15.60 -45.91
C GLN A 16 -26.54 -14.53 -44.87
N ARG A 17 -27.82 -14.20 -44.66
CA ARG A 17 -28.25 -13.24 -43.63
C ARG A 17 -27.92 -13.74 -42.22
N LEU A 18 -28.12 -15.02 -41.94
CA LEU A 18 -27.75 -15.63 -40.66
C LEU A 18 -26.25 -15.54 -40.42
N ILE A 19 -25.43 -15.95 -41.39
CA ILE A 19 -23.96 -15.90 -41.27
C ILE A 19 -23.48 -14.47 -41.05
N ARG A 20 -24.00 -13.48 -41.79
CA ARG A 20 -23.65 -12.06 -41.57
C ARG A 20 -23.98 -11.59 -40.15
N ARG A 21 -25.12 -12.00 -39.59
CA ARG A 21 -25.49 -11.69 -38.19
C ARG A 21 -24.55 -12.35 -37.19
N LEU A 22 -24.19 -13.62 -37.42
CA LEU A 22 -23.27 -14.35 -36.54
C LEU A 22 -21.86 -13.76 -36.57
N VAL A 23 -21.36 -13.35 -37.74
CA VAL A 23 -20.05 -12.68 -37.87
C VAL A 23 -20.04 -11.32 -37.16
N LEU A 24 -21.10 -10.52 -37.33
CA LEU A 24 -21.23 -9.26 -36.60
C LEU A 24 -21.27 -9.49 -35.09
N PHE A 25 -22.04 -10.48 -34.65
CA PHE A 25 -22.12 -10.84 -33.24
C PHE A 25 -20.75 -11.29 -32.69
N SER A 26 -20.04 -12.17 -33.41
CA SER A 26 -18.72 -12.63 -32.97
C SER A 26 -17.70 -11.50 -32.89
N LEU A 27 -17.74 -10.53 -33.82
CA LEU A 27 -16.87 -9.36 -33.76
C LEU A 27 -17.14 -8.52 -32.50
N ILE A 28 -18.41 -8.27 -32.20
CA ILE A 28 -18.80 -7.55 -30.99
C ILE A 28 -18.35 -8.31 -29.73
N THR A 29 -18.59 -9.63 -29.68
CA THR A 29 -18.16 -10.46 -28.56
C THR A 29 -16.65 -10.43 -28.37
N LEU A 30 -15.87 -10.49 -29.45
CA LEU A 30 -14.40 -10.41 -29.38
C LEU A 30 -13.93 -9.05 -28.85
N ILE A 31 -14.57 -7.95 -29.26
CA ILE A 31 -14.26 -6.62 -28.73
C ILE A 31 -14.54 -6.55 -27.23
N VAL A 32 -15.70 -7.05 -26.78
CA VAL A 32 -16.09 -7.04 -25.36
C VAL A 32 -15.16 -7.92 -24.52
N LEU A 33 -14.87 -9.15 -24.97
CA LEU A 33 -13.97 -10.04 -24.25
C LEU A 33 -12.53 -9.52 -24.26
N GLY A 34 -12.08 -8.95 -25.38
CA GLY A 34 -10.75 -8.35 -25.49
C GLY A 34 -10.59 -7.15 -24.56
N SER A 35 -11.57 -6.25 -24.51
CA SER A 35 -11.53 -5.10 -23.59
C SER A 35 -11.58 -5.53 -22.12
N MET A 36 -12.44 -6.50 -21.78
CA MET A 36 -12.54 -7.05 -20.43
C MET A 36 -11.25 -7.74 -19.99
N ALA A 37 -10.64 -8.54 -20.87
CA ALA A 37 -9.36 -9.19 -20.59
C ALA A 37 -8.24 -8.15 -20.40
N GLY A 38 -8.15 -7.14 -21.27
CA GLY A 38 -7.19 -6.05 -21.14
C GLY A 38 -7.35 -5.27 -19.83
N TYR A 39 -8.59 -4.93 -19.47
CA TYR A 39 -8.92 -4.27 -18.20
C TYR A 39 -8.49 -5.09 -16.99
N HIS A 40 -8.80 -6.40 -16.96
CA HIS A 40 -8.44 -7.25 -15.83
C HIS A 40 -6.93 -7.44 -15.68
N LEU A 41 -6.17 -7.48 -16.78
CA LEU A 41 -4.71 -7.54 -16.71
C LEU A 41 -4.13 -6.26 -16.09
N GLN A 42 -4.61 -5.09 -16.50
CA GLN A 42 -4.17 -3.82 -15.94
C GLN A 42 -4.56 -3.68 -14.46
N GLN A 43 -5.76 -4.13 -14.10
CA GLN A 43 -6.26 -4.09 -12.72
C GLN A 43 -5.37 -4.88 -11.74
N ARG A 44 -4.79 -6.00 -12.17
CA ARG A 44 -3.89 -6.80 -11.33
C ARG A 44 -2.60 -6.06 -10.95
N ALA A 45 -2.00 -5.35 -11.90
CA ALA A 45 -0.78 -4.58 -11.66
C ALA A 45 -1.06 -3.43 -10.68
N VAL A 46 -2.14 -2.67 -10.93
CA VAL A 46 -2.56 -1.57 -10.04
C VAL A 46 -2.90 -2.09 -8.64
N TYR A 47 -3.55 -3.25 -8.53
CA TYR A 47 -3.87 -3.83 -7.23
C TYR A 47 -2.60 -4.23 -6.46
N ALA A 48 -1.63 -4.86 -7.12
CA ALA A 48 -0.37 -5.23 -6.48
C ALA A 48 0.41 -4.00 -5.98
N GLU A 49 0.51 -2.96 -6.80
CA GLU A 49 1.13 -1.68 -6.42
C GLU A 49 0.45 -1.05 -5.20
N LYS A 50 -0.89 -1.09 -5.16
CA LYS A 50 -1.66 -0.55 -4.03
C LYS A 50 -1.52 -1.37 -2.73
N VAL A 51 -1.34 -2.68 -2.84
CA VAL A 51 -1.07 -3.54 -1.67
C VAL A 51 0.33 -3.24 -1.12
N GLU A 52 1.34 -3.11 -1.98
CA GLU A 52 2.70 -2.77 -1.57
C GLU A 52 2.76 -1.38 -0.90
N GLU A 53 2.11 -0.38 -1.50
CA GLU A 53 2.00 0.96 -0.90
C GLU A 53 1.28 0.91 0.45
N TYR A 54 0.21 0.11 0.57
CA TYR A 54 -0.51 -0.05 1.84
C TYR A 54 0.38 -0.64 2.93
N GLU A 55 1.08 -1.74 2.63
CA GLU A 55 1.99 -2.40 3.59
C GLU A 55 3.11 -1.44 4.06
N GLN A 56 3.71 -0.67 3.15
CA GLN A 56 4.73 0.32 3.50
C GLN A 56 4.20 1.44 4.40
N LEU A 57 2.97 1.90 4.13
CA LEU A 57 2.33 2.92 4.97
C LEU A 57 1.94 2.37 6.34
N GLU A 58 1.53 1.11 6.43
CA GLU A 58 1.20 0.45 7.70
C GLU A 58 2.44 0.29 8.58
N ASP A 59 3.57 -0.13 8.01
CA ASP A 59 4.85 -0.20 8.72
C ASP A 59 5.30 1.20 9.20
N THR A 60 5.20 2.21 8.33
CA THR A 60 5.56 3.59 8.68
C THR A 60 4.67 4.14 9.79
N LEU A 61 3.37 3.81 9.77
CA LEU A 61 2.43 4.22 10.82
C LEU A 61 2.83 3.59 12.16
N ALA A 62 3.14 2.30 12.19
CA ALA A 62 3.54 1.60 13.40
C ALA A 62 4.84 2.17 14.00
N ASP A 63 5.82 2.50 13.15
CA ASP A 63 7.07 3.15 13.58
C ASP A 63 6.81 4.53 14.21
N LEU A 64 5.94 5.34 13.58
CA LEU A 64 5.57 6.66 14.09
C LEU A 64 4.77 6.59 15.39
N GLU A 65 3.84 5.64 15.52
CA GLU A 65 3.11 5.41 16.77
C GLU A 65 4.05 4.97 17.89
N HIS A 66 5.06 4.17 17.59
CA HIS A 66 6.08 3.80 18.57
C HIS A 66 6.94 4.99 18.99
N GLU A 67 7.37 5.82 18.03
CA GLU A 67 8.12 7.05 18.31
C GLU A 67 7.29 8.03 19.16
N GLU A 68 6.00 8.19 18.85
CA GLU A 68 5.08 9.01 19.64
C GLU A 68 5.03 8.57 21.09
N LEU A 69 4.88 7.26 21.36
CA LEU A 69 4.86 6.73 22.73
C LEU A 69 6.17 7.00 23.49
N LEU A 70 7.32 6.83 22.83
CA LEU A 70 8.63 7.12 23.46
C LEU A 70 8.78 8.61 23.77
N LEU A 71 8.34 9.47 22.87
CA LEU A 71 8.36 10.92 23.08
C LEU A 71 7.41 11.35 24.20
N GLU A 72 6.23 10.75 24.30
CA GLU A 72 5.30 11.00 25.41
C GLU A 72 5.90 10.60 26.75
N GLU A 73 6.52 9.42 26.84
CA GLU A 73 7.26 8.99 28.04
C GLU A 73 8.40 9.95 28.38
N GLU A 74 9.18 10.37 27.39
CA GLU A 74 10.26 11.35 27.59
C GLU A 74 9.71 12.69 28.10
N ILE A 75 8.58 13.17 27.58
CA ILE A 75 7.94 14.39 28.06
C ILE A 75 7.54 14.24 29.55
N GLU A 76 6.95 13.11 29.95
CA GLU A 76 6.59 12.86 31.34
C GLU A 76 7.82 12.83 32.26
N LEU A 77 8.89 12.16 31.82
CA LEU A 77 10.16 12.11 32.55
C LEU A 77 10.79 13.49 32.69
N LEU A 78 10.80 14.29 31.62
CA LEU A 78 11.37 15.64 31.64
C LEU A 78 10.55 16.64 32.48
N GLN A 79 9.28 16.35 32.76
CA GLN A 79 8.49 17.11 33.73
C GLN A 79 8.80 16.73 35.19
N ASN A 80 9.49 15.62 35.43
CA ASN A 80 9.87 15.14 36.76
C ASN A 80 11.20 15.76 37.21
N GLU A 81 11.17 16.57 38.27
CA GLU A 81 12.35 17.25 38.82
C GLU A 81 13.47 16.28 39.26
N ASP A 82 13.12 15.12 39.83
CA ASP A 82 14.10 14.13 40.27
C ASP A 82 14.85 13.53 39.08
N TYR A 83 14.15 13.23 37.99
CA TYR A 83 14.75 12.76 36.74
C TYR A 83 15.70 13.80 36.13
N ILE A 84 15.30 15.07 36.11
CA ILE A 84 16.16 16.18 35.65
C ILE A 84 17.40 16.32 36.54
N LEU A 85 17.27 16.17 37.86
CA LEU A 85 18.40 16.21 38.78
C LEU A 85 19.36 15.04 38.55
N ASP A 86 18.86 13.86 38.20
CA ASP A 86 19.69 12.70 37.87
C ASP A 86 20.45 12.89 36.56
N ILE A 87 19.84 13.49 35.54
CA ILE A 87 20.54 13.95 34.33
C ILE A 87 21.63 14.96 34.69
N ALA A 88 21.31 15.96 35.54
CA ALA A 88 22.27 16.99 35.95
C ALA A 88 23.48 16.38 36.70
N ARG A 89 23.23 15.41 37.59
CA ARG A 89 24.29 14.68 38.31
C ARG A 89 25.15 13.86 37.37
N THR A 90 24.53 13.08 36.49
CA THR A 90 25.21 12.11 35.62
C THR A 90 25.97 12.79 34.48
N ASN A 91 25.32 13.74 33.79
CA ASN A 91 25.86 14.31 32.56
C ASN A 91 26.60 15.64 32.78
N TYR A 92 26.33 16.33 33.89
CA TYR A 92 26.87 17.66 34.17
C TYR A 92 27.61 17.77 35.51
N PHE A 93 27.79 16.66 36.23
CA PHE A 93 28.44 16.63 37.55
C PHE A 93 27.84 17.66 38.52
N PHE A 94 26.53 17.87 38.45
CA PHE A 94 25.82 18.75 39.38
C PHE A 94 25.65 18.07 40.74
N SER A 95 25.87 18.80 41.83
CA SER A 95 25.68 18.30 43.19
C SER A 95 25.14 19.42 44.11
N LYS A 96 24.35 19.04 45.11
CA LYS A 96 23.85 19.97 46.14
C LYS A 96 24.91 20.23 47.21
N GLU A 97 24.67 21.24 48.05
CA GLU A 97 25.58 21.57 49.15
C GLU A 97 25.73 20.39 50.11
N GLY A 98 26.99 19.98 50.35
CA GLY A 98 27.33 18.83 51.20
C GLY A 98 27.49 17.48 50.48
N GLU A 99 27.22 17.40 49.17
CA GLU A 99 27.45 16.20 48.36
C GLU A 99 28.90 16.13 47.81
N LEU A 100 29.43 14.91 47.63
CA LEU A 100 30.77 14.66 47.08
C LEU A 100 30.67 14.00 45.70
N ILE A 101 31.38 14.53 44.70
CA ILE A 101 31.43 13.98 43.34
C ILE A 101 32.69 13.13 43.18
N PHE A 102 32.52 11.85 42.83
CA PHE A 102 33.61 10.94 42.51
C PHE A 102 33.74 10.79 40.99
N LYS A 103 34.93 11.04 40.43
CA LYS A 103 35.21 10.83 39.01
C LYS A 103 35.86 9.46 38.82
N ILE A 104 35.20 8.59 38.05
CA ILE A 104 35.77 7.30 37.67
C ILE A 104 36.57 7.53 36.38
N PRO A 105 37.89 7.23 36.36
CA PRO A 105 38.79 7.65 35.28
C PRO A 105 38.52 7.04 33.89
N ASP A 106 37.63 6.06 33.76
CA ASP A 106 37.38 5.31 32.51
C ASP A 106 35.91 5.33 32.02
N GLU A 107 35.00 6.07 32.66
CA GLU A 107 33.63 6.25 32.15
C GLU A 107 33.55 7.53 31.33
N SER A 108 33.46 7.38 30.00
CA SER A 108 33.07 8.48 29.11
C SER A 108 31.60 8.85 29.36
N PRO A 109 31.24 10.14 29.33
CA PRO A 109 29.86 10.56 29.49
C PRO A 109 28.95 9.85 28.47
N SER A 110 27.83 9.34 28.95
CA SER A 110 26.77 8.68 28.16
C SER A 110 26.05 9.74 27.32
N TYR A 111 26.65 10.14 26.19
CA TYR A 111 25.98 10.88 25.12
C TYR A 111 25.56 9.92 24.00
#